data_AF-A0A6P0SRK9-F1
#
_entry.id   AF-A0A6P0SRK9-F1
#
_cell.length_a   1.000
_cell.length_b   1.000
_cell.length_c   1.000
_cell.angle_alpha   90.00
_cell.angle_beta   90.00
_cell.angle_gamma   90.00
#
_symmetry.space_group_name_H-M   'P 1'
#
loop_
_entity.id
_entity.type
_entity.pdbx_description
1 polymer ?
#
loop_
_entity_poly.entity_id
_entity_poly.type
_entity_poly.pdbx_seq_one_letter_code
_entity_poly.pdbx_strand_id
1 'polypeptide(L)'
;DLRDQVIEQLIQGWQDHRDTLALLQEWARSDPDSRLRATTIKQLAQGWKDHPYILPLLEEWARSYNYSFEQLAEGGQDQPWLWEFLCDRTLHDPFEHKGQRTYNPRKIALEAILKYYPNHSQTRSLLQDRAEHDPDPKLRKFAQKQLSLRMKN
;
A
#
# COMPACT_ATOMS: atom_id res chain seq x y z
N ASP A 1 -4.46 -17.44 -10.59
CA ASP A 1 -5.84 -17.95 -10.66
C ASP A 1 -6.41 -17.57 -12.03
N LEU A 2 -7.43 -18.27 -12.54
CA LEU A 2 -8.13 -17.88 -13.79
C LEU A 2 -8.62 -16.42 -13.70
N ARG A 3 -9.02 -16.00 -12.49
CA ARG A 3 -9.42 -14.61 -12.20
C ARG A 3 -8.29 -13.59 -12.34
N ASP A 4 -7.08 -13.92 -11.87
CA ASP A 4 -5.90 -13.04 -12.04
C ASP A 4 -5.58 -12.88 -13.53
N GLN A 5 -5.67 -13.97 -14.31
CA GLN A 5 -5.44 -13.95 -15.76
C GLN A 5 -6.49 -13.12 -16.52
N VAL A 6 -7.76 -13.17 -16.10
CA VAL A 6 -8.83 -12.35 -16.69
C VAL A 6 -8.57 -10.86 -16.45
N ILE A 7 -8.16 -10.48 -15.24
CA ILE A 7 -7.81 -9.08 -14.93
C ILE A 7 -6.61 -8.63 -15.79
N GLU A 8 -5.55 -9.43 -15.86
CA GLU A 8 -4.37 -9.09 -16.66
C GLU A 8 -4.73 -8.91 -18.16
N GLN A 9 -5.57 -9.79 -18.71
CA GLN A 9 -6.00 -9.70 -20.11
C GLN A 9 -6.90 -8.50 -20.39
N LEU A 10 -7.82 -8.17 -19.46
CA LEU A 10 -8.66 -6.97 -19.58
C LEU A 10 -7.79 -5.71 -19.65
N ILE A 11 -6.72 -5.67 -18.86
CA ILE A 11 -5.83 -4.51 -18.76
C ILE A 11 -4.92 -4.40 -19.98
N GLN A 12 -4.30 -5.50 -20.41
CA GLN A 12 -3.42 -5.49 -21.59
C GLN A 12 -4.18 -5.27 -22.91
N GLY A 13 -5.42 -5.74 -23.01
CA GLY A 13 -6.18 -5.70 -24.25
C GLY A 13 -7.10 -4.48 -24.42
N TRP A 14 -7.48 -3.82 -23.32
CA TRP A 14 -8.61 -2.89 -23.32
C TRP A 14 -8.39 -1.65 -22.45
N GLN A 15 -7.13 -1.24 -22.27
CA GLN A 15 -6.77 -0.09 -21.42
C GLN A 15 -7.49 1.22 -21.83
N ASP A 16 -7.77 1.35 -23.12
CA ASP A 16 -8.43 2.52 -23.72
C ASP A 16 -9.97 2.44 -23.72
N HIS A 17 -10.56 1.33 -23.26
CA HIS A 17 -12.01 1.14 -23.26
C HIS A 17 -12.63 1.61 -21.94
N ARG A 18 -13.56 2.58 -22.01
CA ARG A 18 -14.23 3.14 -20.81
C ARG A 18 -14.94 2.08 -19.97
N ASP A 19 -15.52 1.06 -20.61
CA ASP A 19 -16.27 0.00 -19.93
C ASP A 19 -15.35 -0.90 -19.09
N THR A 20 -14.11 -1.11 -19.54
CA THR A 20 -13.09 -1.86 -18.79
C THR A 20 -12.75 -1.15 -17.49
N LEU A 21 -12.55 0.18 -17.55
CA LEU A 21 -12.21 0.97 -16.37
C LEU A 21 -13.34 0.95 -15.34
N ALA A 22 -14.59 1.10 -15.78
CA ALA A 22 -15.77 1.05 -14.91
C ALA A 22 -15.89 -0.30 -14.19
N LEU A 23 -15.67 -1.41 -14.91
CA LEU A 23 -15.70 -2.76 -14.33
C LEU A 23 -14.61 -2.95 -13.28
N LEU A 24 -13.37 -2.53 -13.58
CA LEU A 24 -12.26 -2.64 -12.63
C LEU A 24 -12.50 -1.78 -11.38
N GLN A 25 -13.12 -0.60 -11.51
CA GLN A 25 -13.49 0.22 -10.35
C GLN A 25 -14.53 -0.47 -9.47
N GLU A 26 -15.55 -1.10 -10.06
CA GLU A 26 -16.57 -1.86 -9.33
C GLU A 26 -15.95 -3.04 -8.58
N TRP A 27 -15.06 -3.79 -9.25
CA TRP A 27 -14.37 -4.92 -8.62
C TRP A 27 -13.45 -4.47 -7.50
N ALA A 28 -12.67 -3.41 -7.69
CA ALA A 28 -11.83 -2.85 -6.64
C ALA A 28 -12.63 -2.42 -5.40
N ARG A 29 -13.82 -1.84 -5.60
CA ARG A 29 -14.66 -1.27 -4.54
C ARG A 29 -15.44 -2.32 -3.75
N SER A 30 -16.04 -3.29 -4.43
CA SER A 30 -17.14 -4.08 -3.83
C SER A 30 -17.16 -5.56 -4.18
N ASP A 31 -16.21 -6.09 -4.96
CA ASP A 31 -16.21 -7.53 -5.23
C ASP A 31 -16.14 -8.32 -3.92
N PRO A 32 -16.96 -9.36 -3.70
CA PRO A 32 -16.93 -10.13 -2.46
C PRO A 32 -15.57 -10.81 -2.21
N ASP A 33 -14.84 -11.15 -3.26
CA ASP A 33 -13.52 -11.78 -3.18
C ASP A 33 -12.43 -10.75 -2.86
N SER A 34 -11.95 -10.78 -1.60
CA SER A 34 -10.88 -9.90 -1.14
C SER A 34 -9.59 -10.01 -1.97
N ARG A 35 -9.32 -11.17 -2.56
CA ARG A 35 -8.16 -11.38 -3.43
C ARG A 35 -8.38 -10.67 -4.75
N LEU A 36 -9.57 -10.76 -5.33
CA LEU A 36 -9.91 -10.05 -6.57
C LEU A 36 -9.81 -8.53 -6.38
N ARG A 37 -10.34 -8.00 -5.27
CA ARG A 37 -10.19 -6.57 -4.95
C ARG A 37 -8.72 -6.16 -4.91
N ALA A 38 -7.89 -6.92 -4.19
CA ALA A 38 -6.46 -6.66 -4.05
C ALA A 38 -5.72 -6.70 -5.39
N THR A 39 -5.94 -7.74 -6.20
CA THR A 39 -5.37 -7.86 -7.55
C THR A 39 -5.81 -6.69 -8.44
N THR A 40 -7.09 -6.31 -8.39
CA THR A 40 -7.63 -5.21 -9.22
C THR A 40 -7.00 -3.87 -8.84
N ILE A 41 -6.87 -3.58 -7.54
CA ILE A 41 -6.23 -2.34 -7.06
C ILE A 41 -4.75 -2.29 -7.47
N LYS A 42 -4.01 -3.40 -7.32
CA LYS A 42 -2.62 -3.49 -7.77
C LYS A 42 -2.50 -3.10 -9.24
N GLN A 43 -3.35 -3.70 -10.05
CA GLN A 43 -3.28 -3.57 -11.49
C GLN A 43 -3.73 -2.17 -11.96
N LEU A 44 -4.75 -1.58 -11.32
CA LEU A 44 -5.12 -0.17 -11.53
C LEU A 44 -3.95 0.77 -11.19
N ALA A 45 -3.23 0.50 -10.10
CA ALA A 45 -2.03 1.24 -9.72
C ALA A 45 -0.85 1.03 -10.66
N GLN A 46 -0.81 -0.04 -11.46
CA GLN A 46 0.24 -0.25 -12.48
C GLN A 46 -0.12 0.42 -13.81
N GLY A 47 -1.35 0.22 -14.29
CA GLY A 47 -1.77 0.64 -15.62
C GLY A 47 -2.32 2.08 -15.69
N TRP A 48 -2.91 2.60 -14.61
CA TRP A 48 -3.60 3.90 -14.62
C TRP A 48 -3.07 4.87 -13.56
N LYS A 49 -1.82 4.69 -13.14
CA LYS A 49 -1.17 5.50 -12.11
C LYS A 49 -1.18 7.02 -12.40
N ASP A 50 -1.11 7.41 -13.67
CA ASP A 50 -1.11 8.83 -14.07
C ASP A 50 -2.48 9.29 -14.59
N HIS A 51 -3.51 8.44 -14.51
CA HIS A 51 -4.83 8.78 -15.01
C HIS A 51 -5.58 9.68 -14.00
N PRO A 52 -6.01 10.90 -14.41
CA PRO A 52 -6.49 11.93 -13.48
C PRO A 52 -7.75 11.54 -12.71
N TYR A 53 -8.56 10.61 -13.24
CA TYR A 53 -9.75 10.09 -12.55
C TYR A 53 -9.46 8.87 -11.65
N ILE A 54 -8.34 8.16 -11.87
CA ILE A 54 -8.01 6.96 -11.10
C ILE A 54 -7.11 7.29 -9.92
N LEU A 55 -6.19 8.24 -10.09
CA LEU A 55 -5.29 8.67 -9.03
C LEU A 55 -6.03 9.01 -7.71
N PRO A 56 -7.11 9.82 -7.70
CA PRO A 56 -7.83 10.12 -6.46
C PRO A 56 -8.53 8.90 -5.85
N LEU A 57 -8.96 7.94 -6.67
CA LEU A 57 -9.60 6.71 -6.20
C LEU A 57 -8.60 5.75 -5.56
N LEU A 58 -7.39 5.64 -6.13
CA LEU A 58 -6.32 4.85 -5.53
C LEU A 58 -5.96 5.40 -4.14
N GLU A 59 -5.89 6.72 -3.98
CA GLU A 59 -5.71 7.38 -2.68
C GLU A 59 -6.88 7.09 -1.72
N GLU A 60 -8.13 7.22 -2.18
CA GLU A 60 -9.34 6.92 -1.38
C GLU A 60 -9.34 5.46 -0.89
N TRP A 61 -9.03 4.51 -1.77
CA TRP A 61 -8.99 3.09 -1.45
C TRP A 61 -7.82 2.77 -0.53
N ALA A 62 -6.66 3.43 -0.68
CA ALA A 62 -5.55 3.31 0.25
C ALA A 62 -5.96 3.67 1.69
N ARG A 63 -6.79 4.71 1.85
CA ARG A 63 -7.32 5.15 3.15
C ARG A 63 -8.40 4.21 3.69
N SER A 64 -9.29 3.75 2.82
CA SER A 64 -10.47 2.95 3.19
C SER A 64 -10.13 1.49 3.52
N TYR A 65 -9.10 0.92 2.89
CA TYR A 65 -8.79 -0.50 2.98
C TYR A 65 -7.33 -0.74 3.38
N ASN A 66 -7.11 -1.28 4.58
CA ASN A 66 -5.76 -1.61 5.06
C ASN A 66 -5.01 -2.62 4.17
N TYR A 67 -5.72 -3.48 3.43
CA TYR A 67 -5.10 -4.49 2.56
C TYR A 67 -4.66 -3.92 1.20
N SER A 68 -5.03 -2.67 0.89
CA SER A 68 -4.87 -2.10 -0.44
C SER A 68 -3.53 -1.42 -0.64
N PHE A 69 -2.90 -0.87 0.40
CA PHE A 69 -1.71 -0.06 0.17
C PHE A 69 -0.43 -0.86 -0.08
N GLU A 70 -0.33 -2.14 0.34
CA GLU A 70 0.76 -3.01 -0.14
C GLU A 70 0.68 -3.21 -1.65
N GLN A 71 -0.54 -3.38 -2.17
CA GLN A 71 -0.81 -3.55 -3.59
C GLN A 71 -0.61 -2.26 -4.38
N LEU A 72 -1.04 -1.13 -3.82
CA LEU A 72 -0.75 0.19 -4.36
C LEU A 72 0.75 0.46 -4.37
N ALA A 73 1.47 0.07 -3.31
CA ALA A 73 2.91 0.27 -3.25
C ALA A 73 3.67 -0.64 -4.22
N GLU A 74 3.17 -1.85 -4.48
CA GLU A 74 3.70 -2.70 -5.54
C GLU A 74 3.42 -2.16 -6.95
N GLY A 75 2.27 -1.50 -7.14
CA GLY A 75 1.85 -1.01 -8.44
C GLY A 75 2.33 0.40 -8.82
N GLY A 76 2.44 1.30 -7.83
CA GLY A 76 2.69 2.72 -8.01
C GLY A 76 3.90 3.24 -7.23
N GLN A 77 4.97 2.46 -7.12
CA GLN A 77 6.20 2.81 -6.39
C GLN A 77 6.89 4.10 -6.87
N ASP A 78 6.56 4.58 -8.07
CA ASP A 78 7.07 5.82 -8.65
C ASP A 78 6.15 7.03 -8.41
N GLN A 79 5.01 6.82 -7.77
CA GLN A 79 4.04 7.88 -7.53
C GLN A 79 4.43 8.73 -6.31
N PRO A 80 4.63 10.05 -6.48
CA PRO A 80 5.08 10.92 -5.39
C PRO A 80 4.14 10.94 -4.18
N TRP A 81 2.82 10.82 -4.40
CA TRP A 81 1.82 10.80 -3.33
C TRP A 81 1.97 9.60 -2.41
N LEU A 82 2.48 8.47 -2.92
CA LEU A 82 2.54 7.22 -2.17
C LEU A 82 3.55 7.31 -1.02
N TRP A 83 4.68 7.99 -1.24
CA TRP A 83 5.67 8.23 -0.17
C TRP A 83 5.02 8.99 0.99
N GLU A 84 4.41 10.14 0.72
CA GLU A 84 3.78 10.98 1.74
C GLU A 84 2.65 10.24 2.46
N PHE A 85 1.85 9.49 1.70
CA PHE A 85 0.79 8.66 2.24
C PHE A 85 1.32 7.58 3.21
N LEU A 86 2.38 6.87 2.84
CA LEU A 86 2.98 5.86 3.71
C LEU A 86 3.59 6.49 4.96
N CYS A 87 4.23 7.67 4.83
CA CYS A 87 4.76 8.42 5.96
C CYS A 87 3.66 8.79 6.94
N ASP A 88 2.58 9.41 6.45
CA ASP A 88 1.42 9.81 7.25
C ASP A 88 0.85 8.62 8.02
N ARG A 89 0.65 7.48 7.35
CA ARG A 89 0.18 6.26 8.00
C ARG A 89 1.16 5.73 9.04
N THR A 90 2.46 5.68 8.71
CA THR A 90 3.48 5.25 9.67
C THR A 90 3.51 6.14 10.91
N LEU A 91 3.21 7.43 10.80
CA LEU A 91 3.21 8.42 11.89
C LEU A 91 1.91 8.43 12.70
N HIS A 92 0.75 8.42 12.03
CA HIS A 92 -0.49 8.90 12.62
C HIS A 92 -1.59 7.85 12.73
N ASP A 93 -1.47 6.70 12.08
CA ASP A 93 -2.56 5.74 12.11
C ASP A 93 -2.83 5.22 13.54
N PRO A 94 -4.10 5.23 13.97
CA PRO A 94 -4.45 4.71 15.27
C PRO A 94 -4.31 3.19 15.29
N PHE A 95 -3.74 2.67 16.39
CA PHE A 95 -3.67 1.25 16.64
C PHE A 95 -3.77 0.95 18.13
N GLU A 96 -4.76 0.14 18.49
CA GLU A 96 -4.88 -0.48 19.80
C GLU A 96 -4.95 -1.99 19.62
N HIS A 97 -4.39 -2.76 20.56
CA HIS A 97 -4.46 -4.23 20.57
C HIS A 97 -5.87 -4.78 20.90
N LYS A 98 -6.94 -4.04 20.58
CA LYS A 98 -8.33 -4.39 20.91
C LYS A 98 -9.11 -4.79 19.66
N GLY A 99 -9.91 -5.86 19.77
CA GLY A 99 -10.77 -6.36 18.70
C GLY A 99 -10.08 -7.34 17.75
N GLN A 100 -10.64 -7.51 16.55
CA GLN A 100 -10.17 -8.48 15.54
C GLN A 100 -8.95 -8.00 14.73
N ARG A 101 -8.53 -6.74 14.86
CA ARG A 101 -7.37 -6.20 14.14
C ARG A 101 -6.08 -6.72 14.77
N THR A 102 -5.51 -7.76 14.17
CA THR A 102 -4.23 -8.35 14.59
C THR A 102 -3.00 -7.64 14.03
N TYR A 103 -3.20 -6.75 13.05
CA TYR A 103 -2.10 -6.07 12.34
C TYR A 103 -2.04 -4.57 12.65
N ASN A 104 -0.83 -4.10 12.97
CA ASN A 104 -0.53 -2.68 13.19
C ASN A 104 -0.36 -1.97 11.83
N PRO A 105 -1.26 -1.05 11.44
CA PRO A 105 -1.19 -0.40 10.14
C PRO A 105 0.07 0.45 9.96
N ARG A 106 0.59 1.06 11.04
CA ARG A 106 1.86 1.80 11.01
C ARG A 106 3.04 0.90 10.66
N LYS A 107 3.03 -0.34 11.16
CA LYS A 107 4.04 -1.36 10.87
C LYS A 107 3.99 -1.75 9.40
N ILE A 108 2.81 -2.03 8.87
CA ILE A 108 2.66 -2.42 7.46
C ILE A 108 3.11 -1.26 6.54
N ALA A 109 2.73 -0.01 6.85
CA ALA A 109 3.21 1.15 6.09
C ALA A 109 4.74 1.30 6.14
N LEU A 110 5.34 1.07 7.31
CA LEU A 110 6.79 1.08 7.47
C LEU A 110 7.47 -0.07 6.70
N GLU A 111 6.86 -1.26 6.66
CA GLU A 111 7.34 -2.39 5.83
C GLU A 111 7.31 -2.04 4.33
N ALA A 112 6.24 -1.38 3.86
CA ALA A 112 6.16 -0.89 2.49
C ALA A 112 7.25 0.16 2.18
N ILE A 113 7.48 1.12 3.08
CA ILE A 113 8.59 2.09 2.96
C ILE A 113 9.94 1.37 2.84
N LEU A 114 10.20 0.39 3.70
CA LEU A 114 11.46 -0.33 3.70
C LEU A 114 11.67 -1.17 2.43
N LYS A 115 10.58 -1.63 1.80
CA LYS A 115 10.60 -2.44 0.58
C LYS A 115 10.77 -1.58 -0.68
N TYR A 116 9.96 -0.53 -0.83
CA TYR A 116 9.87 0.24 -2.08
C TYR A 116 10.70 1.53 -2.05
N TYR A 117 10.97 2.08 -0.87
CA TYR A 117 11.77 3.29 -0.67
C TYR A 117 13.00 3.05 0.21
N PRO A 118 13.79 1.97 0.01
CA PRO A 118 14.86 1.59 0.93
C PRO A 118 15.97 2.63 1.04
N ASN A 119 16.18 3.43 -0.02
CA ASN A 119 17.24 4.42 -0.14
C ASN A 119 16.73 5.86 -0.08
N HIS A 120 15.44 6.07 0.22
CA HIS A 120 14.91 7.42 0.39
C HIS A 120 15.57 8.09 1.60
N SER A 121 15.92 9.37 1.46
CA SER A 121 16.73 10.10 2.45
C SER A 121 16.11 10.11 3.85
N GLN A 122 14.79 10.09 3.93
CA GLN A 122 14.01 10.10 5.17
C GLN A 122 13.66 8.70 5.70
N THR A 123 13.96 7.61 4.99
CA THR A 123 13.62 6.25 5.45
C THR A 123 14.29 5.91 6.77
N ARG A 124 15.55 6.33 6.95
CA ARG A 124 16.28 6.09 8.20
C ARG A 124 15.67 6.87 9.37
N SER A 125 15.32 8.14 9.18
CA SER A 125 14.77 8.98 10.25
C SER A 125 13.40 8.49 10.70
N LEU A 126 12.53 8.06 9.78
CA LEU A 126 11.26 7.42 10.13
C LEU A 126 11.46 6.15 10.95
N LEU A 127 12.44 5.34 10.57
CA LEU A 127 12.74 4.10 11.28
C LEU A 127 13.29 4.37 12.70
N GLN A 128 14.13 5.40 12.87
CA GLN A 128 14.61 5.85 14.18
C GLN A 128 13.48 6.36 15.06
N ASP A 129 12.63 7.24 14.54
CA ASP A 129 11.48 7.73 15.28
C ASP A 129 10.56 6.59 15.73
N ARG A 130 10.21 5.67 14.83
CA ARG A 130 9.38 4.49 15.19
C ARG A 130 10.06 3.56 16.18
N ALA A 131 11.39 3.47 16.19
CA ALA A 131 12.12 2.67 17.18
C ALA A 131 12.07 3.28 18.59
N GLU A 132 12.02 4.61 18.70
CA GLU A 132 12.13 5.34 19.96
C GLU A 132 10.77 5.75 20.54
N HIS A 133 9.83 6.15 19.67
CA HIS A 133 8.64 6.89 20.08
C HIS A 133 7.32 6.20 19.73
N ASP A 134 7.32 5.14 18.93
CA ASP A 134 6.05 4.50 18.55
C ASP A 134 5.32 3.95 19.79
N PRO A 135 4.03 4.26 20.02
CA PRO A 135 3.26 3.72 21.15
C PRO A 135 3.24 2.19 21.24
N ASP A 136 3.29 1.48 20.10
CA ASP A 136 3.22 0.02 20.05
C ASP A 136 4.62 -0.60 20.28
N PRO A 137 4.83 -1.37 21.38
CA PRO A 137 6.12 -1.99 21.67
C PRO A 137 6.59 -2.97 20.60
N LYS A 138 5.66 -3.62 19.88
CA LYS A 138 6.02 -4.55 18.79
C LYS A 138 6.61 -3.80 17.61
N LEU A 139 6.02 -2.66 17.23
CA LEU A 139 6.55 -1.79 16.19
C LEU A 139 7.92 -1.19 16.58
N ARG A 140 8.09 -0.73 17.83
CA ARG A 140 9.42 -0.28 18.31
C ARG A 140 10.49 -1.36 18.12
N LYS A 141 10.23 -2.59 18.57
CA LYS A 141 11.16 -3.73 18.42
C LYS A 141 11.45 -4.06 16.95
N PHE A 142 10.42 -4.02 16.09
CA PHE A 142 10.59 -4.22 14.66
C PHE A 142 11.53 -3.17 14.06
N ALA A 143 11.29 -1.89 14.35
CA ALA A 143 12.09 -0.78 13.83
C ALA A 143 13.56 -0.85 14.31
N GLN A 144 13.79 -1.16 15.58
CA GLN A 144 15.14 -1.39 16.14
C GLN A 144 15.88 -2.52 15.42
N LYS A 145 15.19 -3.64 15.14
CA LYS A 145 15.76 -4.76 14.37
C LYS A 145 16.18 -4.31 12.97
N GLN A 146 15.32 -3.57 12.27
CA GLN A 146 15.60 -3.08 10.93
C GLN A 146 16.78 -2.10 10.89
N LEU A 147 16.91 -1.21 11.90
CA LEU A 147 18.08 -0.34 12.04
C LEU A 147 19.36 -1.17 12.19
N SER A 148 19.34 -2.20 13.04
CA SER A 148 20.50 -3.06 13.28
C SER A 148 20.95 -3.82 12.03
N LEU A 149 20.00 -4.25 11.18
CA LEU A 149 20.28 -4.95 9.93
C LEU A 149 20.92 -4.00 8.90
N ARG A 150 20.40 -2.76 8.80
CA ARG A 150 20.87 -1.75 7.85
C ARG A 150 22.19 -1.07 8.24
N MET A 151 22.68 -1.25 9.47
CA MET A 151 24.02 -0.81 9.88
C MET A 151 25.11 -1.85 9.59
N LYS A 152 24.73 -3.10 9.30
CA LYS A 152 25.65 -4.22 9.05
C LYS A 152 25.93 -4.46 7.57
N ASN A 153 25.11 -3.87 6.70
CA ASN A 153 25.21 -3.93 5.23
C ASN A 153 25.67 -2.57 4.71
#